data_AF-A0A2V6L0T1-F1
#
_entry.id   AF-A0A2V6L0T1-F1
#
_cell.length_a   1.000
_cell.length_b   1.000
_cell.length_c   1.000
_cell.angle_alpha   90.00
_cell.angle_beta   90.00
_cell.angle_gamma   90.00
#
_symmetry.space_group_name_H-M   'P 1'
#
loop_
_entity.id
_entity.type
_entity.pdbx_description
1 polymer ?
#
loop_
_entity_poly.entity_id
_entity_poly.type
_entity_poly.pdbx_seq_one_letter_code
_entity_poly.pdbx_strand_id
1 'polypeptide(L)'
;MLLADRYAELRETTRVRERTLFPPQRIPSELELQARWFAGDFGKHFVTTTADKIDIVQFGTWNREAGPDFRDAAIRVNGSEPIRGCIELDVIDRSWETHGHATNPAFEETVLHVFVEKSERQFFTRTKSNRNVPQVCIDLTILPDAFSANIPLARPGRCQ
;
A
#
# COMPACT_ATOMS: atom_id res chain seq x y z
N MET A 1 -16.46 -47.42 -28.08
CA MET A 1 -16.44 -46.25 -27.17
C MET A 1 -15.62 -45.18 -27.87
N LEU A 2 -16.29 -44.15 -28.38
CA LEU A 2 -15.67 -43.13 -29.24
C LEU A 2 -14.78 -42.22 -28.40
N LEU A 3 -13.66 -41.76 -28.98
CA LEU A 3 -12.69 -40.87 -28.32
C LEU A 3 -13.34 -39.58 -27.80
N ALA A 4 -14.43 -39.14 -28.44
CA ALA A 4 -15.23 -37.99 -28.03
C ALA A 4 -15.89 -38.16 -26.66
N ASP A 5 -16.34 -39.38 -26.32
CA ASP A 5 -17.03 -39.67 -25.06
C ASP A 5 -16.05 -39.58 -23.87
N ARG A 6 -14.82 -40.08 -24.05
CA ARG A 6 -13.77 -39.97 -23.02
C ARG A 6 -13.33 -38.53 -22.77
N TYR A 7 -13.36 -37.68 -23.79
CA TYR A 7 -12.97 -36.27 -23.67
C TYR A 7 -14.02 -35.45 -22.89
N ALA A 8 -15.30 -35.78 -23.08
CA ALA A 8 -16.41 -35.20 -22.32
C ALA A 8 -16.35 -35.60 -20.84
N GLU A 9 -16.12 -36.88 -20.54
CA GLU A 9 -15.96 -37.37 -19.16
C GLU A 9 -14.77 -36.74 -18.45
N LEU A 10 -13.64 -36.55 -19.14
CA LEU A 10 -12.46 -35.86 -18.59
C LEU A 10 -12.77 -34.40 -18.24
N ARG A 11 -13.56 -33.69 -19.06
CA ARG A 11 -13.95 -32.29 -18.78
C ARG A 11 -14.80 -32.15 -17.51
N GLU A 12 -15.72 -33.09 -17.28
CA GLU A 12 -16.63 -33.07 -16.12
C GLU A 12 -15.97 -33.58 -14.83
N THR A 13 -15.01 -34.50 -14.93
CA THR A 13 -14.34 -35.11 -13.76
C THR A 13 -13.14 -34.31 -13.25
N THR A 14 -12.59 -33.41 -14.06
CA THR A 14 -11.39 -32.68 -13.69
C THR A 14 -11.73 -31.53 -12.74
N ARG A 15 -11.30 -31.64 -11.48
CA ARG A 15 -11.24 -30.57 -10.47
C ARG A 15 -10.26 -29.44 -10.83
N VAL A 16 -10.04 -29.18 -12.11
CA VAL A 16 -9.23 -28.07 -12.59
C VAL A 16 -10.17 -26.88 -12.67
N ARG A 17 -10.15 -26.07 -11.61
CA ARG A 17 -10.62 -24.70 -11.72
C ARG A 17 -9.69 -24.01 -12.70
N GLU A 18 -10.23 -23.59 -13.83
CA GLU A 18 -9.55 -22.69 -14.74
C GLU A 18 -9.07 -21.49 -13.92
N ARG A 19 -7.75 -21.35 -13.80
CA ARG A 19 -7.15 -20.20 -13.11
C ARG A 19 -7.49 -19.01 -13.98
N THR A 20 -8.38 -18.14 -13.49
CA THR A 20 -8.84 -16.97 -14.24
C THR A 20 -7.61 -16.23 -14.77
N LEU A 21 -7.40 -16.26 -16.09
CA LEU A 21 -6.17 -15.80 -16.73
C LEU A 21 -5.97 -14.28 -16.57
N PHE A 22 -7.07 -13.58 -16.28
CA PHE A 22 -7.11 -12.17 -15.93
C PHE A 22 -8.13 -12.03 -14.78
N PRO A 23 -7.73 -12.17 -13.51
CA PRO A 23 -8.61 -11.76 -12.43
C PRO A 23 -8.98 -10.29 -12.66
N PRO A 24 -10.25 -9.89 -12.50
CA PRO A 24 -10.60 -8.48 -12.58
C PRO A 24 -9.72 -7.72 -11.59
N GLN A 25 -9.13 -6.61 -12.03
CA GLN A 25 -8.40 -5.71 -11.13
C GLN A 25 -9.36 -5.29 -10.02
N ARG A 26 -9.20 -5.90 -8.85
CA ARG A 26 -9.99 -5.60 -7.68
C ARG A 26 -9.19 -4.61 -6.85
N ILE A 27 -9.86 -3.56 -6.43
CA ILE A 27 -9.33 -2.58 -5.48
C ILE A 27 -8.98 -3.34 -4.19
N PRO A 28 -7.71 -3.34 -3.76
CA PRO A 28 -7.29 -4.06 -2.58
C PRO A 28 -7.99 -3.47 -1.35
N SER A 29 -8.25 -4.32 -0.36
CA SER A 29 -8.63 -3.81 0.96
C SER A 29 -7.46 -3.03 1.57
N GLU A 30 -7.74 -2.10 2.48
CA GLU A 30 -6.72 -1.34 3.21
C GLU A 30 -5.71 -2.27 3.90
N LEU A 31 -6.19 -3.33 4.56
CA LEU A 31 -5.32 -4.34 5.18
C LEU A 31 -4.40 -5.04 4.17
N GLU A 32 -4.87 -5.28 2.94
CA GLU A 32 -4.05 -5.86 1.88
C GLU A 32 -3.00 -4.85 1.38
N LEU A 33 -3.38 -3.57 1.24
CA LEU A 33 -2.46 -2.48 0.90
C LEU A 33 -1.35 -2.36 1.96
N GLN A 34 -1.71 -2.36 3.24
CA GLN A 34 -0.77 -2.38 4.35
C GLN A 34 0.16 -3.61 4.31
N ALA A 35 -0.39 -4.80 4.04
CA ALA A 35 0.41 -6.02 3.96
C ALA A 35 1.45 -5.97 2.82
N ARG A 36 1.06 -5.46 1.66
CA ARG A 36 1.96 -5.28 0.50
C ARG A 36 3.00 -4.19 0.76
N TRP A 37 2.62 -3.13 1.48
CA TRP A 37 3.56 -2.09 1.92
C TRP A 37 4.60 -2.65 2.89
N PHE A 38 4.17 -3.44 3.88
CA PHE A 38 5.05 -4.14 4.80
C PHE A 38 6.00 -5.12 4.07
N ALA A 39 5.52 -5.80 3.04
CA ALA A 39 6.35 -6.68 2.20
C ALA A 39 7.35 -5.93 1.31
N GLY A 40 7.15 -4.61 1.11
CA GLY A 40 7.99 -3.79 0.24
C GLY A 40 7.65 -3.92 -1.25
N ASP A 41 6.45 -4.39 -1.58
CA ASP A 41 6.03 -4.70 -2.97
C ASP A 41 6.04 -3.47 -3.88
N PHE A 42 5.82 -2.28 -3.32
CA PHE A 42 5.78 -1.01 -4.05
C PHE A 42 7.15 -0.37 -4.24
N GLY A 43 8.22 -1.01 -3.75
CA GLY A 43 9.56 -0.43 -3.73
C GLY A 43 9.71 0.66 -2.67
N LYS A 44 10.77 1.48 -2.81
CA LYS A 44 11.17 2.49 -1.80
C LYS A 44 11.31 3.90 -2.35
N HIS A 45 11.06 4.10 -3.64
CA HIS A 45 11.24 5.36 -4.34
C HIS A 45 9.91 5.78 -4.94
N PHE A 46 9.41 6.94 -4.53
CA PHE A 46 8.11 7.44 -4.92
C PHE A 46 8.21 8.90 -5.35
N VAL A 47 7.17 9.36 -6.05
CA VAL A 47 6.97 10.77 -6.38
C VAL A 47 5.62 11.18 -5.81
N THR A 48 5.58 12.30 -5.10
CA THR A 48 4.34 12.81 -4.50
C THR A 48 3.39 13.35 -5.56
N THR A 49 2.14 13.57 -5.17
CA THR A 49 1.16 14.30 -5.99
C THR A 49 1.57 15.73 -6.31
N THR A 50 2.54 16.29 -5.57
CA THR A 50 3.15 17.62 -5.77
C THR A 50 4.50 17.58 -6.47
N ALA A 51 4.89 16.42 -7.03
CA ALA A 51 6.15 16.17 -7.76
C ALA A 51 7.45 16.19 -6.91
N ASP A 52 7.35 16.05 -5.59
CA ASP A 52 8.51 15.84 -4.72
C ASP A 52 8.95 14.37 -4.75
N LYS A 53 10.26 14.14 -4.66
CA LYS A 53 10.82 12.79 -4.57
C LYS A 53 10.80 12.31 -3.13
N ILE A 54 10.29 11.10 -2.89
CA ILE A 54 10.26 10.44 -1.59
C ILE A 54 11.12 9.18 -1.66
N ASP A 55 12.07 9.07 -0.73
CA ASP A 55 12.83 7.84 -0.49
C ASP A 55 12.45 7.27 0.87
N ILE A 56 11.93 6.04 0.92
CA ILE A 56 11.69 5.32 2.17
C ILE A 56 13.03 4.80 2.70
N VAL A 57 13.50 5.38 3.80
CA VAL A 57 14.71 4.94 4.51
C VAL A 57 14.39 3.77 5.44
N GLN A 58 13.24 3.87 6.12
CA GLN A 58 12.69 2.84 7.00
C GLN A 58 11.17 2.84 6.87
N PHE A 59 10.58 1.68 6.54
CA PHE A 59 9.13 1.52 6.42
C PHE A 59 8.37 1.68 7.74
N GLY A 60 9.07 1.52 8.86
CA GLY A 60 8.49 1.54 10.19
C GLY A 60 8.04 0.16 10.67
N THR A 61 7.35 0.14 11.79
CA THR A 61 6.72 -1.04 12.39
C THR A 61 5.23 -1.02 12.09
N TRP A 62 4.70 -2.08 11.50
CA TRP A 62 3.28 -2.21 11.21
C TRP A 62 2.47 -2.24 12.51
N ASN A 63 1.62 -1.23 12.68
CA ASN A 63 0.66 -1.10 13.76
C ASN A 63 -0.65 -1.80 13.37
N ARG A 64 -1.17 -2.68 14.23
CA ARG A 64 -2.49 -3.32 14.06
C ARG A 64 -3.48 -2.90 15.15
N GLU A 65 -3.15 -1.83 15.85
CA GLU A 65 -3.97 -1.18 16.86
C GLU A 65 -4.42 0.20 16.36
N ALA A 66 -5.03 1.01 17.23
CA ALA A 66 -5.42 2.37 16.88
C ALA A 66 -4.19 3.27 16.56
N GLY A 67 -4.43 4.30 15.76
CA GLY A 67 -3.40 5.25 15.32
C GLY A 67 -2.88 4.91 13.92
N PRO A 68 -1.75 5.50 13.51
CA PRO A 68 -1.23 5.32 12.16
C PRO A 68 -0.82 3.88 11.84
N ASP A 69 -0.94 3.49 10.57
CA ASP A 69 -0.64 2.13 10.11
C ASP A 69 0.81 1.70 10.33
N PHE A 70 1.76 2.62 10.15
CA PHE A 70 3.17 2.33 10.39
C PHE A 70 3.79 3.40 11.29
N ARG A 71 4.39 2.94 12.38
CA ARG A 71 5.09 3.78 13.38
C ARG A 71 6.60 3.71 13.18
N ASP A 72 7.32 4.72 13.66
CA ASP A 72 8.80 4.76 13.62
C ASP A 72 9.38 4.60 12.20
N ALA A 73 8.70 5.13 11.20
CA ALA A 73 9.18 5.22 9.83
C ALA A 73 10.18 6.36 9.66
N ALA A 74 10.96 6.32 8.59
CA ALA A 74 11.83 7.41 8.19
C ALA A 74 11.83 7.58 6.67
N ILE A 75 11.64 8.81 6.21
CA ILE A 75 11.62 9.16 4.78
C ILE A 75 12.61 10.29 4.49
N ARG A 76 13.14 10.37 3.27
CA ARG A 76 13.81 11.56 2.75
C ARG A 76 12.93 12.23 1.71
N VAL A 77 12.94 13.56 1.68
CA VAL A 77 12.21 14.35 0.70
C VAL A 77 13.22 15.13 -0.14
N ASN A 78 13.24 14.92 -1.45
CA ASN A 78 14.17 15.58 -2.37
C ASN A 78 15.65 15.45 -1.96
N GLY A 79 16.04 14.31 -1.39
CA GLY A 79 17.42 14.05 -0.95
C GLY A 79 17.84 14.79 0.34
N SER A 80 16.89 15.37 1.08
CA SER A 80 17.15 15.98 2.39
C SER A 80 17.53 14.96 3.48
N GLU A 81 17.84 15.46 4.67
CA GLU A 81 18.02 14.62 5.86
C GLU A 81 16.74 13.81 6.18
N PRO A 82 16.87 12.56 6.67
CA PRO A 82 15.72 11.74 7.00
C PRO A 82 14.81 12.37 8.05
N ILE A 83 13.52 12.45 7.74
CA ILE A 83 12.45 12.86 8.64
C ILE A 83 11.83 11.58 9.21
N ARG A 84 11.76 11.49 10.54
CA ARG A 84 11.11 10.39 11.26
C ARG A 84 9.63 10.70 11.51
N GLY A 85 8.80 9.66 11.52
CA GLY A 85 7.39 9.80 11.85
C GLY A 85 6.59 8.55 11.52
N CYS A 86 5.32 8.73 11.19
CA CYS A 86 4.40 7.65 10.83
C CYS A 86 4.04 7.68 9.34
N ILE A 87 3.58 6.53 8.83
CA ILE A 87 3.01 6.42 7.49
C ILE A 87 1.58 5.91 7.64
N GLU A 88 0.66 6.53 6.92
CA GLU A 88 -0.75 6.12 6.84
C GLU A 88 -1.09 5.64 5.44
N LEU A 89 -1.85 4.55 5.34
CA LEU A 89 -2.31 4.02 4.07
C LEU A 89 -3.83 4.00 4.01
N ASP A 90 -4.37 4.68 3.02
CA ASP A 90 -5.80 4.67 2.72
C ASP A 90 -6.06 4.09 1.33
N VAL A 91 -7.27 3.58 1.09
CA VAL A 91 -7.65 3.21 -0.29
C VAL A 91 -7.78 4.45 -1.15
N ILE A 92 -8.43 5.51 -0.64
CA ILE A 92 -8.75 6.75 -1.37
C ILE A 92 -8.15 7.94 -0.64
N ASP A 93 -7.64 8.92 -1.39
CA ASP A 93 -7.01 10.15 -0.85
C ASP A 93 -7.85 10.95 0.17
N ARG A 94 -9.18 10.98 0.01
CA ARG A 94 -10.10 11.69 0.91
C ARG A 94 -10.27 10.98 2.26
N SER A 95 -9.93 9.69 2.37
CA SER A 95 -10.14 8.90 3.58
C SER A 95 -9.51 9.55 4.81
N TRP A 96 -8.38 10.23 4.64
CA TRP A 96 -7.74 11.04 5.68
C TRP A 96 -8.69 11.97 6.45
N GLU A 97 -9.52 12.73 5.72
CA GLU A 97 -10.47 13.66 6.32
C GLU A 97 -11.70 12.91 6.86
N THR A 98 -12.20 11.90 6.15
CA THR A 98 -13.41 11.16 6.59
C THR A 98 -13.16 10.27 7.81
N HIS A 99 -11.93 9.78 8.00
CA HIS A 99 -11.50 9.08 9.21
C HIS A 99 -11.14 10.04 10.35
N GLY A 100 -11.08 11.34 10.09
CA GLY A 100 -10.78 12.36 11.10
C GLY A 100 -9.30 12.46 11.48
N HIS A 101 -8.39 11.88 10.69
CA HIS A 101 -6.94 11.92 10.95
C HIS A 101 -6.43 13.36 11.04
N ALA A 102 -6.99 14.27 10.25
CA ALA A 102 -6.63 15.69 10.25
C ALA A 102 -6.84 16.42 11.59
N THR A 103 -7.67 15.89 12.49
CA THR A 103 -7.93 16.49 13.81
C THR A 103 -7.49 15.60 14.97
N ASN A 104 -7.05 14.38 14.69
CA ASN A 104 -6.67 13.39 15.68
C ASN A 104 -5.16 13.52 16.03
N PRO A 105 -4.81 13.78 17.30
CA PRO A 105 -3.41 13.89 17.74
C PRO A 105 -2.54 12.66 17.47
N ALA A 106 -3.13 11.46 17.35
CA ALA A 106 -2.37 10.24 17.06
C ALA A 106 -1.67 10.26 15.69
N PHE A 107 -2.15 11.10 14.77
CA PHE A 107 -1.64 11.27 13.40
C PHE A 107 -0.76 12.52 13.26
N GLU A 108 -0.46 13.20 14.37
CA GLU A 108 0.34 14.43 14.35
C GLU A 108 1.77 14.18 13.87
N GLU A 109 2.31 12.98 14.02
CA GLU A 109 3.66 12.62 13.56
C GLU A 109 3.66 11.96 12.18
N THR A 110 2.53 11.92 11.46
CA THR A 110 2.51 11.35 10.11
C THR A 110 3.33 12.21 9.16
N VAL A 111 4.25 11.54 8.44
CA VAL A 111 5.19 12.15 7.49
C VAL A 111 4.91 11.76 6.05
N LEU A 112 4.07 10.75 5.83
CA LEU A 112 3.64 10.31 4.51
C LEU A 112 2.23 9.74 4.57
N HIS A 113 1.38 10.16 3.65
CA HIS A 113 0.08 9.54 3.39
C HIS A 113 0.13 8.87 2.02
N VAL A 114 -0.18 7.57 1.99
CA VAL A 114 -0.13 6.75 0.79
C VAL A 114 -1.54 6.28 0.46
N PHE A 115 -1.93 6.34 -0.81
CA PHE A 115 -3.22 5.82 -1.25
C PHE A 115 -3.14 5.25 -2.66
N VAL A 116 -4.18 4.55 -3.10
CA VAL A 116 -4.23 3.92 -4.43
C VAL A 116 -5.22 4.59 -5.38
N GLU A 117 -6.27 5.23 -4.85
CA GLU A 117 -7.29 5.91 -5.64
C GLU A 117 -7.33 7.41 -5.37
N LYS A 118 -7.37 8.19 -6.46
CA LYS A 118 -7.60 9.63 -6.40
C LYS A 118 -9.09 9.90 -6.49
N SER A 119 -9.61 10.73 -5.59
CA SER A 119 -10.95 11.29 -5.74
C SER A 119 -11.02 12.30 -6.90
N GLU A 120 -12.24 12.66 -7.31
CA GLU A 120 -12.48 13.59 -8.44
C GLU A 120 -11.92 15.00 -8.20
N ARG A 121 -11.67 15.37 -6.94
CA ARG A 121 -11.15 16.68 -6.55
C ARG A 121 -9.78 16.50 -5.91
N GLN A 122 -8.91 17.48 -6.07
CA GLN A 122 -7.62 17.46 -5.39
C GLN A 122 -7.80 17.62 -3.88
N PHE A 123 -7.27 16.67 -3.11
CA PHE A 123 -7.16 16.74 -1.65
C PHE A 123 -5.73 16.96 -1.23
N PHE A 124 -5.57 17.68 -0.12
CA PHE A 124 -4.30 17.87 0.57
C PHE A 124 -4.43 17.30 1.97
N THR A 125 -3.42 16.57 2.39
CA THR A 125 -3.37 15.98 3.72
C THR A 125 -2.68 16.93 4.69
N ARG A 126 -3.29 17.14 5.85
CA ARG A 126 -2.72 17.95 6.93
C ARG A 126 -2.90 17.29 8.29
N THR A 127 -1.97 17.54 9.19
CA THR A 127 -2.10 17.14 10.60
C THR A 127 -2.95 18.15 11.37
N LYS A 128 -3.19 17.85 12.66
CA LYS A 128 -3.92 18.74 13.57
C LYS A 128 -3.25 20.10 13.71
N SER A 129 -1.91 20.16 13.67
CA SER A 129 -1.16 21.43 13.66
C SER A 129 -1.17 22.17 12.31
N ASN A 130 -1.91 21.68 11.31
CA ASN A 130 -1.93 22.16 9.93
C ASN A 130 -0.60 21.98 9.18
N ARG A 131 0.27 21.07 9.64
CA ARG A 131 1.44 20.67 8.87
C ARG A 131 0.98 19.86 7.66
N ASN A 132 1.47 20.23 6.47
CA ASN A 132 1.22 19.45 5.26
C ASN A 132 1.88 18.07 5.37
N VAL A 133 1.15 17.02 5.02
CA VAL A 133 1.66 15.66 4.90
C VAL A 133 1.76 15.33 3.41
N PRO A 134 2.97 15.05 2.88
CA PRO A 134 3.15 14.61 1.52
C PRO A 134 2.31 13.39 1.18
N GLN A 135 1.79 13.35 -0.05
CA GLN A 135 0.89 12.33 -0.53
C GLN A 135 1.49 11.55 -1.69
N VAL A 136 1.43 10.22 -1.63
CA VAL A 136 1.86 9.32 -2.71
C VAL A 136 0.67 8.50 -3.19
N CYS A 137 0.41 8.55 -4.50
CA CYS A 137 -0.56 7.68 -5.16
C CYS A 137 0.17 6.48 -5.75
N ILE A 138 -0.12 5.28 -5.27
CA ILE A 138 0.40 4.03 -5.82
C ILE A 138 -0.45 3.63 -7.02
N ASP A 139 0.19 3.45 -8.17
CA ASP A 139 -0.44 2.85 -9.34
C ASP A 139 -0.34 1.31 -9.25
N LEU A 140 -1.47 0.68 -8.95
CA LEU A 140 -1.54 -0.77 -8.82
C LEU A 140 -1.35 -1.52 -10.15
N THR A 141 -1.47 -0.84 -11.30
CA THR A 141 -1.30 -1.45 -12.62
C THR A 141 0.17 -1.71 -12.96
N ILE A 142 1.08 -1.00 -12.29
CA ILE A 142 2.53 -1.09 -12.50
C ILE A 142 3.13 -2.23 -11.65
N LEU A 143 2.35 -2.83 -10.76
CA LEU A 143 2.80 -3.92 -9.91
C LEU A 143 2.73 -5.25 -10.65
N PRO A 144 3.75 -6.11 -10.54
CA PRO A 144 3.65 -7.46 -11.05
C PRO A 144 2.49 -8.19 -10.35
N ASP A 145 1.65 -8.90 -11.12
CA ASP A 145 0.51 -9.72 -10.65
C ASP A 145 0.90 -10.76 -9.57
N ALA A 146 2.19 -11.03 -9.41
CA ALA A 146 2.69 -12.05 -8.53
C ALA A 146 2.91 -11.50 -7.11
N PHE A 147 2.03 -11.92 -6.19
CA PHE A 147 2.44 -12.27 -4.84
C PHE A 147 3.64 -13.21 -4.97
N SER A 148 4.85 -12.67 -4.88
CA SER A 148 6.04 -13.48 -4.88
C SER A 148 6.14 -14.09 -3.49
N ALA A 149 5.70 -15.33 -3.33
CA ALA A 149 5.86 -16.08 -2.07
C ALA A 149 7.34 -16.22 -1.62
N ASN A 150 8.28 -15.73 -2.43
CA ASN A 150 9.72 -15.65 -2.17
C ASN A 150 10.21 -14.23 -1.81
N ILE A 151 9.34 -13.30 -1.43
CA ILE A 151 9.78 -12.02 -0.87
C ILE A 151 10.45 -12.32 0.48
N PRO A 152 11.71 -11.90 0.70
CA PRO A 152 12.35 -12.04 2.00
C PRO A 152 11.46 -11.34 3.03
N LEU A 153 11.00 -12.07 4.05
CA LEU A 153 10.32 -11.49 5.21
C LEU A 153 11.02 -10.19 5.56
N ALA A 154 10.28 -9.07 5.50
CA ALA A 154 10.75 -7.77 5.92
C ALA A 154 11.50 -7.97 7.23
N ARG A 155 12.83 -7.74 7.21
CA ARG A 155 13.67 -7.98 8.37
C ARG A 155 13.20 -6.98 9.42
N PRO A 156 12.62 -7.39 10.56
CA PRO A 156 12.46 -6.46 11.66
C PRO A 156 13.85 -5.92 11.95
N GLY A 157 13.99 -4.59 11.89
CA GLY A 157 15.27 -3.91 12.01
C GLY A 157 16.04 -4.45 13.20
N ARG A 158 17.29 -4.85 12.96
CA ARG A 158 18.24 -5.24 13.99
C ARG A 158 18.52 -4.01 14.86
N CYS A 159 18.12 -4.04 16.13
CA CYS A 159 18.66 -3.14 17.15
C CYS A 159 20.19 -3.31 17.18
N GLN A 160 20.93 -2.21 17.09
CA GLN A 160 22.28 -2.13 17.66
C GLN A 160 22.16 -1.68 19.11
#